data_AF-A0A848W216-F1
#
_entry.id   AF-A0A848W216-F1
#
_cell.length_a   1.000
_cell.length_b   1.000
_cell.length_c   1.000
_cell.angle_alpha   90.00
_cell.angle_beta   90.00
_cell.angle_gamma   90.00
#
_symmetry.space_group_name_H-M   'P 1'
#
loop_
_entity.id
_entity.type
_entity.pdbx_description
1 polymer ?
#
loop_
_entity_poly.entity_id
_entity_poly.type
_entity_poly.pdbx_seq_one_letter_code
_entity_poly.pdbx_strand_id
1 'polypeptide(L)'
;MIPEADNLRSQGRCKINFIRITLALVAWLGICAPVMAEDLILRMPKTMLDAGFHKQILPRFKFKHRIAVVAVPDGQADMAFGETGTQVFQKVDGAVFKLDIVTEDTDAQAQAATFLKWLKSTSGKAAIEGFKPDGVQIYTTKVVAAEIKTDETFDGDKATGSRLALVHCGRCHVIDKRNRMGGIGSTPSFAALRGRENWSDLFRAFYVHNPHPSFTQVAGVTDPFDPSRQIHVAPVEITPEEIEAITAFVATLKPKQLGRPIKSN
;
A
#
# COMPACT_ATOMS: atom_id res chain seq x y z
N MET A 1 -86.73 -53.28 15.19
CA MET A 1 -87.71 -52.25 15.59
C MET A 1 -86.96 -50.91 15.58
N ILE A 2 -86.91 -50.30 14.40
CA ILE A 2 -86.72 -48.86 14.13
C ILE A 2 -88.14 -48.26 14.36
N PRO A 3 -88.38 -46.99 14.78
CA PRO A 3 -87.84 -45.74 14.21
C PRO A 3 -87.70 -44.59 15.25
N GLU A 4 -87.48 -43.30 15.00
CA GLU A 4 -87.59 -42.45 13.81
C GLU A 4 -86.91 -41.08 14.08
N ALA A 5 -86.41 -40.46 12.99
CA ALA A 5 -86.49 -39.04 12.60
C ALA A 5 -86.06 -37.88 13.53
N ASP A 6 -85.72 -36.68 13.04
CA ASP A 6 -85.21 -36.13 11.78
C ASP A 6 -85.12 -34.58 11.99
N ASN A 7 -84.26 -33.92 11.23
CA ASN A 7 -84.41 -32.56 10.69
C ASN A 7 -84.22 -31.23 11.49
N LEU A 8 -83.27 -30.44 10.95
CA LEU A 8 -83.37 -29.07 10.38
C LEU A 8 -83.04 -27.78 11.19
N ARG A 9 -82.21 -26.98 10.48
CA ARG A 9 -82.15 -25.50 10.35
C ARG A 9 -81.55 -24.70 11.52
N SER A 10 -80.38 -24.07 11.37
CA SER A 10 -79.96 -22.92 10.53
C SER A 10 -80.42 -21.54 11.00
N GLN A 11 -79.42 -20.70 11.29
CA GLN A 11 -79.33 -19.23 11.12
C GLN A 11 -80.13 -18.34 12.09
N GLY A 12 -79.40 -17.53 12.86
CA GLY A 12 -79.97 -16.43 13.64
C GLY A 12 -78.91 -15.65 14.43
N ARG A 13 -78.38 -14.59 13.82
CA ARG A 13 -77.56 -13.51 14.42
C ARG A 13 -78.06 -13.07 15.81
N CYS A 14 -77.15 -12.78 16.74
CA CYS A 14 -77.17 -11.49 17.45
C CYS A 14 -75.83 -11.17 18.12
N LYS A 15 -75.36 -9.95 17.91
CA LYS A 15 -74.22 -9.32 18.58
C LYS A 15 -74.63 -8.94 20.01
N ILE A 16 -73.65 -8.81 20.92
CA ILE A 16 -73.50 -7.81 22.01
C ILE A 16 -72.66 -8.47 23.12
N ASN A 17 -71.36 -8.19 23.23
CA ASN A 17 -70.70 -7.06 23.88
C ASN A 17 -70.44 -7.23 25.40
N PHE A 18 -69.19 -7.01 25.77
CA PHE A 18 -68.67 -6.62 27.09
C PHE A 18 -68.73 -7.61 28.26
N ILE A 19 -67.64 -8.37 28.44
CA ILE A 19 -67.13 -8.67 29.80
C ILE A 19 -65.62 -8.39 29.84
N ARG A 20 -65.27 -7.59 30.86
CA ARG A 20 -63.96 -7.07 31.24
C ARG A 20 -62.98 -8.20 31.58
N ILE A 21 -61.79 -8.19 30.99
CA ILE A 21 -60.63 -8.88 31.55
C ILE A 21 -59.46 -7.89 31.59
N THR A 22 -59.21 -7.41 32.80
CA THR A 22 -58.00 -6.69 33.19
C THR A 22 -56.87 -7.72 33.28
N LEU A 23 -55.87 -7.67 32.40
CA LEU A 23 -54.60 -8.35 32.62
C LEU A 23 -53.47 -7.36 32.35
N ALA A 24 -52.72 -7.08 33.40
CA ALA A 24 -51.54 -6.24 33.41
C ALA A 24 -50.44 -6.89 32.56
N LEU A 25 -50.11 -6.26 31.44
CA LEU A 25 -48.86 -6.50 30.72
C LEU A 25 -48.00 -5.26 30.93
N VAL A 26 -47.13 -5.35 31.94
CA VAL A 26 -46.08 -4.36 32.20
C VAL A 26 -45.18 -4.34 30.98
N ALA A 27 -45.31 -3.28 30.20
CA ALA A 27 -44.46 -2.96 29.07
C ALA A 27 -43.03 -2.74 29.57
N TRP A 28 -42.19 -3.77 29.48
CA TRP A 28 -40.75 -3.62 29.55
C TRP A 28 -40.26 -3.12 28.19
N LEU A 29 -40.65 -1.89 27.86
CA LEU A 29 -39.95 -1.11 26.84
C LEU A 29 -38.62 -0.71 27.44
N GLY A 30 -37.62 -1.58 27.26
CA GLY A 30 -36.23 -1.19 27.39
C GLY A 30 -36.00 0.00 26.48
N ILE A 31 -35.87 1.18 27.08
CA ILE A 31 -35.33 2.36 26.41
C ILE A 31 -33.88 1.99 26.12
N CYS A 32 -33.64 1.42 24.94
CA CYS A 32 -32.32 1.38 24.35
C CYS A 32 -32.03 2.83 23.97
N ALA A 33 -31.52 3.61 24.91
CA ALA A 33 -30.95 4.90 24.57
C ALA A 33 -29.85 4.62 23.55
N PRO A 34 -29.84 5.26 22.37
CA PRO A 34 -28.67 5.17 21.51
C PRO A 34 -27.48 5.64 22.36
N VAL A 35 -26.47 4.79 22.51
CA VAL A 35 -25.13 5.26 22.90
C VAL A 35 -24.79 6.33 21.87
N MET A 36 -24.83 7.58 22.32
CA MET A 36 -24.33 8.70 21.54
C MET A 36 -22.84 8.47 21.47
N ALA A 37 -22.37 7.93 20.35
CA ALA A 37 -20.94 7.83 20.09
C ALA A 37 -20.37 9.24 20.22
N GLU A 38 -19.42 9.41 21.15
CA GLU A 38 -18.71 10.67 21.30
C GLU A 38 -17.96 10.99 19.99
N ASP A 39 -17.94 12.26 19.62
CA ASP A 39 -17.25 12.70 18.41
C ASP A 39 -15.73 12.52 18.60
N LEU A 40 -15.07 11.84 17.65
CA LEU A 40 -13.62 11.72 17.69
C LEU A 40 -12.96 13.10 17.58
N ILE A 41 -11.94 13.35 18.39
CA ILE A 41 -11.18 14.60 18.38
C ILE A 41 -9.91 14.41 17.56
N LEU A 42 -9.75 15.20 16.50
CA LEU A 42 -8.56 15.25 15.65
C LEU A 42 -7.77 16.53 15.94
N ARG A 43 -6.57 16.38 16.49
CA ARG A 43 -5.63 17.51 16.56
C ARG A 43 -5.07 17.80 15.17
N MET A 44 -5.28 19.03 14.70
CA MET A 44 -4.85 19.48 13.38
C MET A 44 -4.07 20.79 13.51
N PRO A 45 -2.85 20.88 12.94
CA PRO A 45 -2.08 22.12 12.91
C PRO A 45 -2.91 23.33 12.52
N LYS A 46 -2.75 24.44 13.24
CA LYS A 46 -3.53 25.67 13.05
C LYS A 46 -3.51 26.16 11.59
N THR A 47 -2.38 26.06 10.91
CA THR A 47 -2.26 26.40 9.49
C THR A 47 -3.20 25.61 8.57
N MET A 48 -3.50 24.35 8.91
CA MET A 48 -4.48 23.53 8.18
C MET A 48 -5.92 23.90 8.51
N LEU A 49 -6.17 24.24 9.78
CA LEU A 49 -7.49 24.71 10.22
C LEU A 49 -7.85 26.04 9.56
N ASP A 50 -6.93 26.99 9.57
CA ASP A 50 -7.08 28.32 9.00
C ASP A 50 -7.28 28.24 7.47
N ALA A 51 -6.58 27.32 6.79
CA ALA A 51 -6.80 27.05 5.37
C ALA A 51 -8.18 26.39 5.08
N GLY A 52 -8.87 25.89 6.09
CA GLY A 52 -10.18 25.23 5.94
C GLY A 52 -10.10 23.77 5.53
N PHE A 53 -8.96 23.09 5.73
CA PHE A 53 -8.77 21.70 5.30
C PHE A 53 -9.75 20.73 5.97
N HIS A 54 -10.03 20.92 7.26
CA HIS A 54 -11.03 20.16 8.01
C HIS A 54 -12.43 20.23 7.36
N LYS A 55 -12.81 21.39 6.80
CA LYS A 55 -14.11 21.58 6.11
C LYS A 55 -14.20 20.77 4.81
N GLN A 56 -13.06 20.45 4.21
CA GLN A 56 -12.99 19.60 3.02
C GLN A 56 -13.10 18.11 3.39
N ILE A 57 -12.35 17.64 4.39
CA ILE A 57 -12.21 16.20 4.63
C ILE A 57 -13.30 15.62 5.55
N LEU A 58 -13.65 16.31 6.64
CA LEU A 58 -14.47 15.73 7.71
C LEU A 58 -15.92 15.46 7.28
N PRO A 59 -16.60 16.36 6.54
CA PRO A 59 -17.96 16.08 6.07
C PRO A 59 -18.05 14.87 5.15
N ARG A 60 -17.03 14.67 4.30
CA ARG A 60 -16.97 13.54 3.34
C ARG A 60 -16.74 12.21 4.06
N PHE A 61 -15.88 12.22 5.08
CA PHE A 61 -15.70 11.06 5.94
C PHE A 61 -16.99 10.71 6.68
N LYS A 62 -17.60 11.69 7.38
CA LYS A 62 -18.85 11.51 8.12
C LYS A 62 -19.98 11.00 7.23
N PHE A 63 -20.11 11.52 6.01
CA PHE A 63 -21.12 11.05 5.06
C PHE A 63 -20.98 9.55 4.75
N LYS A 64 -19.75 9.09 4.49
CA LYS A 64 -19.48 7.70 4.09
C LYS A 64 -19.51 6.72 5.25
N HIS A 65 -18.98 7.12 6.42
CA HIS A 65 -18.74 6.22 7.54
C HIS A 65 -19.67 6.43 8.73
N ARG A 66 -20.45 7.52 8.74
CA ARG A 66 -21.36 7.92 9.82
C ARG A 66 -20.67 8.14 11.18
N ILE A 67 -19.35 8.26 11.17
CA ILE A 67 -18.51 8.62 12.32
C ILE A 67 -18.28 10.14 12.29
N ALA A 68 -18.52 10.80 13.41
CA ALA A 68 -18.26 12.22 13.57
C ALA A 68 -16.81 12.45 14.06
N VAL A 69 -16.17 13.46 13.49
CA VAL A 69 -14.81 13.86 13.85
C VAL A 69 -14.82 15.39 13.95
N VAL A 70 -14.24 15.93 15.02
CA VAL A 70 -14.08 17.36 15.26
C VAL A 70 -12.60 17.69 15.25
N ALA A 71 -12.20 18.72 14.51
CA ALA A 71 -10.80 19.15 14.49
C ALA A 71 -10.54 20.27 15.50
N VAL A 72 -9.48 20.11 16.30
CA VAL A 72 -9.02 21.09 17.29
C VAL A 72 -7.56 21.48 17.04
N PRO A 73 -7.12 22.71 17.35
CA PRO A 73 -5.73 23.09 17.18
C PRO A 73 -4.82 22.42 18.22
N ASP A 74 -5.29 22.30 19.45
CA ASP A 74 -4.55 21.84 20.63
C ASP A 74 -5.48 21.13 21.63
N GLY A 75 -4.93 20.59 22.72
CA GLY A 75 -5.68 19.88 23.76
C GLY A 75 -5.77 18.37 23.52
N GLN A 76 -6.39 17.63 24.45
CA GLN A 76 -6.56 16.17 24.33
C GLN A 76 -7.29 15.81 23.03
N ALA A 77 -6.80 14.77 22.35
CA ALA A 77 -7.32 14.33 21.06
C ALA A 77 -7.21 12.80 20.96
N ASP A 78 -8.01 12.19 20.08
CA ASP A 78 -7.94 10.76 19.78
C ASP A 78 -6.96 10.46 18.64
N MET A 79 -6.77 11.45 17.78
CA MET A 79 -5.88 11.38 16.61
C MET A 79 -5.15 12.71 16.44
N ALA A 80 -3.97 12.69 15.82
CA ALA A 80 -3.22 13.91 15.54
C ALA A 80 -2.56 13.87 14.15
N PHE A 81 -2.67 14.96 13.38
CA PHE A 81 -1.80 15.18 12.23
C PHE A 81 -0.46 15.79 12.68
N GLY A 82 0.64 15.18 12.25
CA GLY A 82 1.99 15.64 12.60
C GLY A 82 3.10 14.82 11.92
N GLU A 83 4.23 14.69 12.60
CA GLU A 83 5.42 13.97 12.12
C GLU A 83 5.45 12.48 12.52
N THR A 84 4.60 12.08 13.46
CA THR A 84 4.48 10.72 14.02
C THR A 84 3.28 9.95 13.45
N GLY A 85 3.33 8.62 13.51
CA GLY A 85 2.25 7.75 13.03
C GLY A 85 2.38 7.37 11.54
N THR A 86 1.24 7.17 10.87
CA THR A 86 1.18 6.66 9.50
C THR A 86 1.11 7.80 8.48
N GLN A 87 2.01 7.83 7.49
CA GLN A 87 1.96 8.80 6.39
C GLN A 87 0.66 8.70 5.59
N VAL A 88 0.01 9.85 5.39
CA VAL A 88 -1.29 9.95 4.70
C VAL A 88 -1.24 10.87 3.48
N PHE A 89 -0.48 11.96 3.54
CA PHE A 89 -0.30 12.92 2.45
C PHE A 89 0.94 13.78 2.71
N GLN A 90 1.27 14.66 1.77
CA GLN A 90 2.32 15.66 1.92
C GLN A 90 1.84 17.00 1.35
N LYS A 91 2.44 18.10 1.78
CA LYS A 91 2.36 19.36 1.05
C LYS A 91 3.11 19.24 -0.28
N VAL A 92 2.71 20.06 -1.23
CA VAL A 92 3.41 20.17 -2.52
C VAL A 92 4.86 20.64 -2.39
N ASP A 93 5.19 21.35 -1.30
CA ASP A 93 6.56 21.79 -0.94
C ASP A 93 7.43 20.70 -0.27
N GLY A 94 6.86 19.52 0.00
CA GLY A 94 7.56 18.35 0.54
C GLY A 94 7.32 18.03 2.01
N ALA A 95 6.63 18.89 2.79
CA ALA A 95 6.34 18.57 4.19
C ALA A 95 5.38 17.38 4.30
N VAL A 96 5.82 16.29 4.93
CA VAL A 96 5.06 15.04 5.07
C VAL A 96 4.13 15.12 6.28
N PHE A 97 2.87 14.74 6.09
CA PHE A 97 1.89 14.64 7.17
C PHE A 97 1.56 13.18 7.44
N LYS A 98 1.72 12.82 8.71
CA LYS A 98 1.36 11.52 9.26
C LYS A 98 0.18 11.69 10.21
N LEU A 99 -0.65 10.66 10.29
CA LEU A 99 -1.72 10.56 11.27
C LEU A 99 -1.31 9.59 12.36
N ASP A 100 -1.26 10.09 13.58
CA ASP A 100 -1.07 9.31 14.79
C ASP A 100 -2.42 9.03 15.46
N ILE A 101 -2.59 7.83 16.00
CA ILE A 101 -3.78 7.44 16.78
C ILE A 101 -3.32 7.33 18.23
N VAL A 102 -3.80 8.24 19.07
CA VAL A 102 -3.27 8.48 20.43
C VAL A 102 -4.24 8.09 21.54
N THR A 103 -5.49 7.78 21.20
CA THR A 103 -6.48 7.29 22.15
C THR A 103 -6.17 5.88 22.64
N GLU A 104 -6.44 5.62 23.92
CA GLU A 104 -6.38 4.29 24.54
C GLU A 104 -7.75 3.59 24.56
N ASP A 105 -8.83 4.33 24.25
CA ASP A 105 -10.17 3.76 24.16
C ASP A 105 -10.30 2.86 22.92
N THR A 106 -10.79 1.64 23.12
CA THR A 106 -10.80 0.60 22.08
C THR A 106 -11.77 0.93 20.94
N ASP A 107 -12.93 1.51 21.26
CA ASP A 107 -13.94 1.87 20.26
C ASP A 107 -13.47 3.09 19.44
N ALA A 108 -12.95 4.11 20.12
CA ALA A 108 -12.36 5.28 19.49
C ALA A 108 -11.17 4.90 18.60
N GLN A 109 -10.32 3.95 19.04
CA GLN A 109 -9.20 3.45 18.25
C GLN A 109 -9.67 2.76 16.96
N ALA A 110 -10.73 1.94 17.02
CA ALA A 110 -11.31 1.29 15.84
C ALA A 110 -11.91 2.30 14.85
N GLN A 111 -12.59 3.33 15.36
CA GLN A 111 -13.12 4.42 14.54
C GLN A 111 -12.00 5.29 13.94
N ALA A 112 -10.95 5.59 14.69
CA ALA A 112 -9.77 6.32 14.23
C ALA A 112 -9.00 5.53 13.14
N ALA A 113 -8.87 4.21 13.30
CA ALA A 113 -8.30 3.34 12.27
C ALA A 113 -9.14 3.35 10.98
N THR A 114 -10.47 3.46 11.10
CA THR A 114 -11.37 3.64 9.95
C THR A 114 -11.12 4.97 9.24
N PHE A 115 -10.89 6.06 9.98
CA PHE A 115 -10.52 7.35 9.42
C PHE A 115 -9.18 7.29 8.67
N LEU A 116 -8.15 6.69 9.28
CA LEU A 116 -6.84 6.47 8.63
C LEU A 116 -6.98 5.67 7.32
N LYS A 117 -7.72 4.56 7.37
CA LYS A 117 -7.99 3.72 6.19
C LYS A 117 -8.71 4.51 5.10
N TRP A 118 -9.67 5.36 5.48
CA TRP A 118 -10.38 6.21 4.53
C TRP A 118 -9.47 7.24 3.86
N LEU A 119 -8.58 7.92 4.60
CA LEU A 119 -7.63 8.89 4.03
C LEU A 119 -6.77 8.26 2.93
N LYS A 120 -6.39 6.98 3.08
CA LYS A 120 -5.59 6.21 2.11
C LYS A 120 -6.41 5.62 0.94
N SER A 121 -7.73 5.65 1.02
CA SER A 121 -8.63 5.15 -0.02
C SER A 121 -8.73 6.10 -1.22
N THR A 122 -9.24 5.62 -2.36
CA THR A 122 -9.48 6.47 -3.56
C THR A 122 -10.32 7.71 -3.24
N SER A 123 -11.37 7.56 -2.44
CA SER A 123 -12.23 8.69 -2.04
C SER A 123 -11.54 9.68 -1.10
N GLY A 124 -10.70 9.19 -0.18
CA GLY A 124 -9.94 10.06 0.73
C GLY A 124 -8.86 10.82 -0.03
N LYS A 125 -8.11 10.12 -0.89
CA LYS A 125 -7.10 10.72 -1.77
C LYS A 125 -7.68 11.81 -2.66
N ALA A 126 -8.81 11.54 -3.31
CA ALA A 126 -9.51 12.54 -4.12
C ALA A 126 -9.97 13.76 -3.30
N ALA A 127 -10.40 13.56 -2.05
CA ALA A 127 -10.78 14.68 -1.17
C ALA A 127 -9.57 15.56 -0.81
N ILE A 128 -8.43 14.94 -0.52
CA ILE A 128 -7.16 15.62 -0.21
C ILE A 128 -6.64 16.39 -1.43
N GLU A 129 -6.55 15.74 -2.60
CA GLU A 129 -6.05 16.37 -3.83
C GLU A 129 -6.99 17.41 -4.43
N GLY A 130 -8.29 17.27 -4.14
CA GLY A 130 -9.31 18.27 -4.47
C GLY A 130 -9.27 19.51 -3.58
N PHE A 131 -8.47 19.53 -2.51
CA PHE A 131 -8.33 20.70 -1.66
C PHE A 131 -7.47 21.77 -2.36
N LYS A 132 -8.17 22.75 -2.95
CA LYS A 132 -7.57 23.84 -3.71
C LYS A 132 -8.12 25.20 -3.28
N PRO A 133 -7.80 25.68 -2.06
CA PRO A 133 -8.13 27.05 -1.69
C PRO A 133 -7.52 28.02 -2.73
N ASP A 134 -8.31 28.98 -3.18
CA ASP A 134 -7.94 29.95 -4.23
C ASP A 134 -7.43 29.30 -5.54
N GLY A 135 -7.86 28.07 -5.82
CA GLY A 135 -7.43 27.31 -7.01
C GLY A 135 -6.05 26.67 -6.92
N VAL A 136 -5.32 26.88 -5.81
CA VAL A 136 -3.96 26.36 -5.62
C VAL A 136 -3.99 25.05 -4.83
N GLN A 137 -3.40 23.99 -5.40
CA GLN A 137 -3.29 22.71 -4.69
C GLN A 137 -2.21 22.79 -3.61
N ILE A 138 -2.60 22.56 -2.36
CA ILE A 138 -1.68 22.58 -1.21
C ILE A 138 -1.16 21.20 -0.86
N TYR A 139 -2.00 20.16 -0.95
CA TYR A 139 -1.66 18.79 -0.56
C TYR A 139 -1.70 17.82 -1.74
N THR A 140 -0.85 16.80 -1.69
CA THR A 140 -0.85 15.68 -2.63
C THR A 140 -0.77 14.35 -1.90
N THR A 141 -1.44 13.34 -2.46
CA THR A 141 -1.36 11.95 -1.99
C THR A 141 -0.46 11.09 -2.85
N LYS A 142 0.18 11.70 -3.85
CA LYS A 142 1.37 11.12 -4.48
C LYS A 142 2.40 11.04 -3.38
N VAL A 143 2.47 9.85 -2.79
CA VAL A 143 3.63 9.39 -2.06
C VAL A 143 4.73 9.43 -3.12
N VAL A 144 5.46 10.54 -3.18
CA VAL A 144 6.88 10.41 -3.48
C VAL A 144 7.32 9.56 -2.32
N ALA A 145 7.38 8.25 -2.55
CA ALA A 145 8.17 7.43 -1.68
C ALA A 145 9.53 8.13 -1.82
N ALA A 146 9.88 8.89 -0.79
CA ALA A 146 11.21 8.73 -0.28
C ALA A 146 11.28 7.24 0.07
N GLU A 147 11.46 6.39 -0.95
CA GLU A 147 12.52 5.42 -0.87
C GLU A 147 13.62 6.21 -0.20
N ILE A 148 13.96 5.79 1.01
CA ILE A 148 15.23 6.12 1.56
C ILE A 148 16.19 5.61 0.47
N LYS A 149 16.52 6.46 -0.50
CA LYS A 149 17.78 6.39 -1.20
C LYS A 149 18.74 6.72 -0.08
N THR A 150 19.01 5.72 0.75
CA THR A 150 20.38 5.51 1.18
C THR A 150 21.13 5.59 -0.13
N ASP A 151 21.91 6.65 -0.33
CA ASP A 151 22.85 6.68 -1.43
C ASP A 151 23.64 5.38 -1.26
N GLU A 152 23.28 4.36 -2.04
CA GLU A 152 23.91 3.05 -1.94
C GLU A 152 25.38 3.32 -2.23
N THR A 153 26.23 3.11 -1.24
CA THR A 153 27.66 3.17 -1.45
C THR A 153 28.07 1.87 -2.12
N PHE A 154 28.85 2.00 -3.19
CA PHE A 154 29.38 0.86 -3.93
C PHE A 154 30.90 0.87 -3.80
N ASP A 155 31.39 0.22 -2.74
CA ASP A 155 32.78 0.30 -2.29
C ASP A 155 33.69 -0.76 -2.94
N GLY A 156 33.13 -1.63 -3.78
CA GLY A 156 33.90 -2.62 -4.53
C GLY A 156 34.92 -2.00 -5.51
N ASP A 157 36.01 -2.72 -5.78
CA ASP A 157 37.01 -2.28 -6.75
C ASP A 157 36.45 -2.26 -8.18
N LYS A 158 36.13 -1.06 -8.66
CA LYS A 158 35.57 -0.79 -9.99
C LYS A 158 36.47 -1.30 -11.13
N ALA A 159 37.79 -1.30 -10.97
CA ALA A 159 38.70 -1.78 -12.01
C ALA A 159 38.60 -3.31 -12.13
N THR A 160 38.63 -4.01 -10.98
CA THR A 160 38.37 -5.44 -10.90
C THR A 160 37.00 -5.80 -11.43
N GLY A 161 35.95 -5.09 -11.00
CA GLY A 161 34.58 -5.29 -11.49
C GLY A 161 34.43 -5.10 -12.99
N SER A 162 35.10 -4.09 -13.56
CA SER A 162 35.10 -3.82 -14.99
C SER A 162 35.72 -4.96 -15.81
N ARG A 163 36.78 -5.58 -15.28
CA ARG A 163 37.43 -6.74 -15.91
C ARG A 163 36.55 -7.99 -15.79
N LEU A 164 36.05 -8.27 -14.59
CA LEU A 164 35.22 -9.45 -14.30
C LEU A 164 33.90 -9.42 -15.07
N ALA A 165 33.26 -8.25 -15.20
CA ALA A 165 32.05 -8.07 -16.00
C ALA A 165 32.28 -8.48 -17.47
N LEU A 166 33.43 -8.13 -18.06
CA LEU A 166 33.76 -8.58 -19.42
C LEU A 166 34.01 -10.09 -19.48
N VAL A 167 34.74 -10.64 -18.52
CA VAL A 167 35.10 -12.07 -18.48
C VAL A 167 33.86 -12.95 -18.31
N HIS A 168 33.03 -12.67 -17.31
CA HIS A 168 31.91 -13.53 -16.94
C HIS A 168 30.63 -13.23 -17.72
N CYS A 169 30.38 -11.96 -18.03
CA CYS A 169 29.09 -11.54 -18.57
C CYS A 169 29.15 -11.16 -20.06
N GLY A 170 30.34 -10.84 -20.59
CA GLY A 170 30.52 -10.25 -21.93
C GLY A 170 30.12 -11.14 -23.11
N ARG A 171 29.99 -12.46 -22.89
CA ARG A 171 29.46 -13.41 -23.87
C ARG A 171 27.99 -13.18 -24.17
N CYS A 172 27.20 -12.80 -23.17
CA CYS A 172 25.76 -12.59 -23.31
C CYS A 172 25.43 -11.09 -23.33
N HIS A 173 26.05 -10.29 -22.46
CA HIS A 173 25.72 -8.88 -22.31
C HIS A 173 26.73 -7.96 -23.00
N VAL A 174 26.23 -6.90 -23.63
CA VAL A 174 27.07 -5.73 -23.93
C VAL A 174 27.37 -5.02 -22.62
N ILE A 175 28.64 -4.95 -22.25
CA ILE A 175 29.13 -4.40 -20.98
C ILE A 175 29.41 -2.92 -21.14
N ASP A 176 30.28 -2.57 -22.09
CA ASP A 176 30.60 -1.19 -22.43
C ASP A 176 31.17 -1.08 -23.86
N LYS A 177 31.84 0.04 -24.17
CA LYS A 177 32.43 0.31 -25.48
C LYS A 177 33.40 -0.78 -25.98
N ARG A 178 34.05 -1.52 -25.07
CA ARG A 178 35.04 -2.57 -25.39
C ARG A 178 34.39 -3.76 -26.10
N ASN A 179 33.12 -4.08 -25.78
CA ASN A 179 32.37 -5.15 -26.43
C ASN A 179 31.05 -4.63 -27.04
N ARG A 180 31.04 -3.43 -27.63
CA ARG A 180 29.83 -2.79 -28.19
C ARG A 180 29.07 -3.65 -29.22
N MET A 181 29.80 -4.51 -29.94
CA MET A 181 29.26 -5.44 -30.95
C MET A 181 29.15 -6.89 -30.43
N GLY A 182 29.44 -7.10 -29.14
CA GLY A 182 29.35 -8.41 -28.49
C GLY A 182 27.97 -8.67 -27.89
N GLY A 183 27.91 -9.65 -26.99
CA GLY A 183 26.67 -10.11 -26.38
C GLY A 183 25.74 -10.81 -27.37
N ILE A 184 24.52 -11.10 -26.91
CA ILE A 184 23.44 -11.69 -27.71
C ILE A 184 22.23 -10.74 -27.72
N GLY A 185 21.61 -10.59 -28.89
CA GLY A 185 20.54 -9.60 -29.11
C GLY A 185 19.29 -9.78 -28.22
N SER A 186 19.12 -10.97 -27.62
CA SER A 186 18.02 -11.29 -26.71
C SER A 186 18.25 -10.86 -25.26
N THR A 187 19.45 -10.41 -24.90
CA THR A 187 19.76 -9.98 -23.52
C THR A 187 20.04 -8.48 -23.43
N PRO A 188 19.58 -7.80 -22.38
CA PRO A 188 19.77 -6.36 -22.24
C PRO A 188 21.24 -6.01 -21.97
N SER A 189 21.75 -4.92 -22.55
CA SER A 189 23.07 -4.38 -22.19
C SER A 189 23.14 -3.94 -20.73
N PHE A 190 24.34 -3.89 -20.14
CA PHE A 190 24.54 -3.38 -18.78
C PHE A 190 24.03 -1.95 -18.62
N ALA A 191 24.28 -1.07 -19.61
CA ALA A 191 23.74 0.29 -19.60
C ALA A 191 22.20 0.35 -19.58
N ALA A 192 21.54 -0.63 -20.20
CA ALA A 192 20.08 -0.77 -20.16
C ALA A 192 19.60 -1.25 -18.78
N LEU A 193 20.25 -2.26 -18.21
CA LEU A 193 19.95 -2.74 -16.85
C LEU A 193 20.17 -1.63 -15.81
N ARG A 194 21.25 -0.85 -15.94
CA ARG A 194 21.59 0.31 -15.10
C ARG A 194 20.52 1.41 -15.09
N GLY A 195 19.68 1.47 -16.11
CA GLY A 195 18.56 2.43 -16.20
C GLY A 195 17.28 2.00 -15.48
N ARG A 196 17.25 0.80 -14.88
CA ARG A 196 16.11 0.34 -14.09
C ARG A 196 16.16 0.91 -12.67
N GLU A 197 15.00 0.98 -12.03
CA GLU A 197 14.86 1.47 -10.66
C GLU A 197 15.64 0.60 -9.67
N ASN A 198 15.42 -0.72 -9.72
CA ASN A 198 16.09 -1.72 -8.89
C ASN A 198 17.38 -2.29 -9.50
N TRP A 199 18.14 -1.47 -10.24
CA TRP A 199 19.28 -1.97 -11.00
C TRP A 199 20.33 -2.67 -10.12
N SER A 200 20.62 -2.15 -8.92
CA SER A 200 21.62 -2.71 -8.00
C SER A 200 21.27 -4.14 -7.59
N ASP A 201 20.01 -4.39 -7.24
CA ASP A 201 19.50 -5.73 -6.91
C ASP A 201 19.64 -6.71 -8.07
N LEU A 202 19.39 -6.25 -9.31
CA LEU A 202 19.53 -7.10 -10.50
C LEU A 202 20.96 -7.62 -10.67
N PHE A 203 21.97 -6.82 -10.29
CA PHE A 203 23.38 -7.24 -10.36
C PHE A 203 23.83 -8.04 -9.14
N ARG A 204 23.27 -7.78 -7.95
CA ARG A 204 23.60 -8.56 -6.74
C ARG A 204 22.96 -9.94 -6.72
N ALA A 205 21.78 -10.10 -7.30
CA ALA A 205 21.00 -11.33 -7.24
C ALA A 205 20.91 -12.07 -8.59
N PHE A 206 21.71 -11.69 -9.59
CA PHE A 206 21.58 -12.25 -10.95
C PHE A 206 21.62 -13.78 -10.99
N TYR A 207 22.44 -14.40 -10.12
CA TYR A 207 22.69 -15.84 -10.07
C TYR A 207 21.48 -16.67 -9.66
N VAL A 208 20.43 -16.05 -9.07
CA VAL A 208 19.15 -16.73 -8.77
C VAL A 208 18.08 -16.51 -9.84
N HIS A 209 18.37 -15.71 -10.88
CA HIS A 209 17.42 -15.37 -11.93
C HIS A 209 17.78 -16.00 -13.28
N ASN A 210 16.81 -16.66 -13.91
CA ASN A 210 16.98 -17.29 -15.21
C ASN A 210 17.53 -16.31 -16.27
N PRO A 211 18.48 -16.76 -17.11
CA PRO A 211 18.98 -18.13 -17.23
C PRO A 211 20.16 -18.48 -16.30
N HIS A 212 20.65 -17.57 -15.46
CA HIS A 212 21.93 -17.70 -14.75
C HIS A 212 22.09 -18.89 -13.80
N PRO A 213 21.07 -19.36 -13.05
CA PRO A 213 21.21 -20.54 -12.19
C PRO A 213 21.63 -21.82 -12.93
N SER A 214 21.50 -21.85 -14.25
CA SER A 214 21.88 -23.02 -15.05
C SER A 214 23.39 -23.12 -15.34
N PHE A 215 24.14 -22.02 -15.17
CA PHE A 215 25.57 -21.96 -15.50
C PHE A 215 26.39 -21.03 -14.58
N THR A 216 25.82 -20.51 -13.48
CA THR A 216 26.51 -19.66 -12.51
C THR A 216 26.63 -20.37 -11.16
N GLN A 217 27.80 -20.28 -10.54
CA GLN A 217 28.05 -20.70 -9.16
C GLN A 217 28.72 -19.56 -8.40
N VAL A 218 28.16 -19.26 -7.23
CA VAL A 218 28.70 -18.26 -6.31
C VAL A 218 29.31 -18.98 -5.11
N ALA A 219 30.61 -18.80 -4.93
CA ALA A 219 31.38 -19.45 -3.87
C ALA A 219 30.77 -19.18 -2.49
N GLY A 220 30.50 -20.24 -1.72
CA GLY A 220 29.91 -20.15 -0.39
C GLY A 220 28.42 -19.76 -0.36
N VAL A 221 27.76 -19.58 -1.51
CA VAL A 221 26.36 -19.14 -1.60
C VAL A 221 25.49 -20.14 -2.35
N THR A 222 25.93 -20.65 -3.51
CA THR A 222 25.16 -21.63 -4.30
C THR A 222 25.72 -23.03 -4.11
N ASP A 223 24.85 -24.03 -4.19
CA ASP A 223 25.27 -25.43 -4.24
C ASP A 223 26.12 -25.75 -5.48
N PRO A 224 27.01 -26.76 -5.40
CA PRO A 224 27.66 -27.32 -6.57
C PRO A 224 26.64 -27.81 -7.62
N PHE A 225 26.97 -27.70 -8.91
CA PHE A 225 26.16 -28.37 -9.93
C PHE A 225 26.18 -29.88 -9.71
N ASP A 226 25.03 -30.52 -9.97
CA ASP A 226 24.93 -31.98 -10.04
C ASP A 226 26.00 -32.52 -11.00
N PRO A 227 26.89 -33.43 -10.58
CA PRO A 227 27.94 -34.00 -11.44
C PRO A 227 27.41 -34.68 -12.71
N SER A 228 26.16 -35.13 -12.71
CA SER A 228 25.48 -35.73 -13.87
C SER A 228 24.90 -34.70 -14.84
N ARG A 229 24.88 -33.42 -14.47
CA ARG A 229 24.32 -32.35 -15.29
C ARG A 229 25.21 -32.04 -16.48
N GLN A 230 24.61 -32.02 -17.67
CA GLN A 230 25.28 -31.49 -18.85
C GLN A 230 25.27 -29.96 -18.80
N ILE A 231 26.46 -29.36 -18.67
CA ILE A 231 26.62 -27.92 -18.73
C ILE A 231 27.01 -27.54 -20.16
N HIS A 232 26.07 -26.93 -20.90
CA HIS A 232 26.27 -26.59 -22.31
C HIS A 232 26.98 -25.25 -22.54
N VAL A 233 27.30 -24.53 -21.47
CA VAL A 233 27.91 -23.20 -21.49
C VAL A 233 29.00 -23.16 -20.42
N ALA A 234 30.20 -22.68 -20.74
CA ALA A 234 31.28 -22.61 -19.75
C ALA A 234 30.79 -21.85 -18.49
N PRO A 235 30.90 -22.45 -17.29
CA PRO A 235 30.37 -21.87 -16.06
C PRO A 235 30.93 -20.48 -15.75
N VAL A 236 30.11 -19.68 -15.06
CA VAL A 236 30.54 -18.49 -14.33
C VAL A 236 30.76 -18.90 -12.88
N GLU A 237 32.01 -18.99 -12.48
CA GLU A 237 32.41 -19.17 -11.09
C GLU A 237 32.83 -17.80 -10.55
N ILE A 238 32.22 -17.36 -9.45
CA ILE A 238 32.40 -16.01 -8.90
C ILE A 238 32.23 -16.01 -7.38
N THR A 239 32.76 -15.01 -6.70
CA THR A 239 32.60 -14.78 -5.25
C THR A 239 31.64 -13.61 -4.97
N PRO A 240 31.05 -13.52 -3.76
CA PRO A 240 30.26 -12.36 -3.35
C PRO A 240 31.03 -11.03 -3.49
N GLU A 241 32.32 -11.01 -3.17
CA GLU A 241 33.18 -9.82 -3.26
C GLU A 241 33.35 -9.37 -4.73
N GLU A 242 33.47 -10.32 -5.65
CA GLU A 242 33.54 -10.05 -7.09
C GLU A 242 32.21 -9.54 -7.64
N ILE A 243 31.07 -10.01 -7.11
CA ILE A 243 29.74 -9.47 -7.43
C ILE A 243 29.63 -8.02 -6.99
N GLU A 244 30.12 -7.66 -5.79
CA GLU A 244 30.15 -6.27 -5.33
C GLU A 244 31.09 -5.41 -6.18
N ALA A 245 32.25 -5.93 -6.59
CA ALA A 245 33.14 -5.24 -7.52
C ALA A 245 32.46 -4.96 -8.86
N ILE A 246 31.77 -5.94 -9.45
CA ILE A 246 30.98 -5.77 -10.69
C ILE A 246 29.88 -4.73 -10.49
N THR A 247 29.15 -4.81 -9.39
CA THR A 247 28.05 -3.88 -9.07
C THR A 247 28.59 -2.44 -8.92
N ALA A 248 29.74 -2.26 -8.27
CA ALA A 248 30.41 -0.97 -8.15
C ALA A 248 30.88 -0.42 -9.50
N PHE A 249 31.40 -1.27 -10.39
CA PHE A 249 31.68 -0.87 -11.76
C PHE A 249 30.42 -0.42 -12.50
N VAL A 250 29.33 -1.18 -12.41
CA VAL A 250 28.05 -0.86 -13.06
C VAL A 250 27.49 0.47 -12.56
N ALA A 251 27.67 0.79 -11.28
CA ALA A 251 27.26 2.09 -10.71
C ALA A 251 27.84 3.28 -11.50
N THR A 252 29.05 3.13 -12.07
CA THR A 252 29.74 4.15 -12.87
C THR A 252 29.23 4.29 -14.30
N LEU A 253 28.46 3.32 -14.80
CA LEU A 253 27.97 3.33 -16.17
C LEU A 253 26.88 4.38 -16.35
N LYS A 254 26.93 5.09 -17.49
CA LYS A 254 25.84 5.98 -17.89
C LYS A 254 24.60 5.15 -18.21
N PRO A 255 23.45 5.38 -17.53
CA PRO A 255 22.21 4.67 -17.84
C PRO A 255 21.75 4.94 -19.28
N LYS A 256 21.30 3.89 -19.98
CA LYS A 256 20.64 4.02 -21.28
C LYS A 256 19.17 4.29 -21.04
N GLN A 257 18.63 5.34 -21.65
CA GLN A 257 17.18 5.60 -21.61
C GLN A 257 16.45 4.53 -22.42
N LEU A 258 15.57 3.77 -21.77
CA LEU A 258 14.80 2.69 -22.39
C LEU A 258 13.45 3.14 -22.98
N GLY A 259 13.21 4.45 -23.04
CA GLY A 259 11.93 5.02 -23.47
C GLY A 259 10.84 4.93 -22.38
N ARG A 260 9.69 5.57 -22.62
CA ARG A 260 8.53 5.46 -21.71
C ARG A 260 7.95 4.04 -21.80
N PRO A 261 7.39 3.50 -20.70
CA PRO A 261 6.67 2.23 -20.74
C PRO A 261 5.61 2.23 -21.84
N ILE A 262 5.56 1.17 -22.64
CA ILE A 262 4.51 0.99 -23.64
C ILE A 262 3.22 0.76 -22.88
N LYS A 263 2.24 1.66 -23.03
CA LYS A 263 0.89 1.45 -22.50
C LYS A 263 0.23 0.41 -23.39
N SER A 264 0.11 -0.81 -22.90
CA SER A 264 -0.86 -1.76 -23.44
C SER A 264 -2.25 -1.18 -23.17
N ASN A 265 -3.00 -0.94 -24.24
CA ASN A 265 -4.40 -0.54 -24.18
C ASN A 265 -5.28 -1.76 -23.94
#